data_AF-A0A2V2BCK9-F1
#
_entry.id   AF-A0A2V2BCK9-F1
#
_cell.length_a   1.000
_cell.length_b   1.000
_cell.length_c   1.000
_cell.angle_alpha   90.00
_cell.angle_beta   90.00
_cell.angle_gamma   90.00
#
_symmetry.space_group_name_H-M   'P 1'
#
loop_
_entity.id
_entity.type
_entity.pdbx_description
1 polymer ?
#
loop_
_entity_poly.entity_id
_entity_poly.type
_entity_poly.pdbx_seq_one_letter_code
_entity_poly.pdbx_strand_id
1 'polypeptide(L)'
;MPTRHIDENTAAELDELYVRCVTLTQQPVKEVEVLRLAVQKGISNIADDDILAAMSVKDSVWKALAAKVWKDVTAWWPEEAIFGERFEKLAAEHSETWQQLHSENCRAALRGQLGDRVKEPMYGTFSELFYDEDFDTTDEDRKAPEARDRQRDADYRAGLPLLHGRLYSALNGHEQMLARHYDRLVSFTPDGQGDFVVQVAEAAQ
;
A
#
# COMPACT_ATOMS: atom_id res chain seq x y z
N MET A 1 22.98 40.55 32.81
CA MET A 1 22.71 39.93 31.50
C MET A 1 21.23 39.60 31.46
N PRO A 2 20.45 40.01 30.45
CA PRO A 2 19.07 39.56 30.35
C PRO A 2 19.09 38.18 29.68
N THR A 3 18.99 37.13 30.48
CA THR A 3 18.58 35.81 30.00
C THR A 3 17.18 35.96 29.42
N ARG A 4 17.05 35.81 28.10
CA ARG A 4 15.73 35.63 27.47
C ARG A 4 15.19 34.31 28.01
N HIS A 5 14.40 34.40 29.06
CA HIS A 5 13.64 33.28 29.58
C HIS A 5 12.61 32.93 28.51
N ILE A 6 12.75 31.74 27.93
CA ILE A 6 11.63 31.05 27.32
C ILE A 6 10.57 30.95 28.43
N ASP A 7 9.32 31.27 28.12
CA ASP A 7 8.20 31.12 29.08
C ASP A 7 8.23 29.68 29.62
N GLU A 8 8.00 29.49 30.93
CA GLU A 8 8.09 28.17 31.57
C GLU A 8 7.16 27.16 30.89
N ASN A 9 6.02 27.65 30.40
CA ASN A 9 5.07 26.85 29.61
C ASN A 9 5.68 26.39 28.28
N THR A 10 6.35 27.27 27.54
CA THR A 10 6.99 26.94 26.26
C THR A 10 8.18 26.01 26.45
N ALA A 11 8.90 26.11 27.58
CA ALA A 11 9.96 25.17 27.92
C ALA A 11 9.39 23.76 28.18
N ALA A 12 8.29 23.66 28.95
CA ALA A 12 7.62 22.40 29.21
C ALA A 12 7.09 21.73 27.93
N GLU A 13 6.45 22.50 27.03
CA GLU A 13 5.98 21.99 25.73
C GLU A 13 7.13 21.45 24.86
N LEU A 14 8.30 22.09 24.92
CA LEU A 14 9.48 21.64 24.18
C LEU A 14 10.06 20.32 24.75
N ASP A 15 10.06 20.16 26.07
CA ASP A 15 10.48 18.93 26.73
C ASP A 15 9.53 17.77 26.40
N GLU A 16 8.21 18.01 26.40
CA GLU A 16 7.22 17.03 25.96
C GLU A 16 7.42 16.63 24.50
N LEU A 17 7.67 17.61 23.63
CA LEU A 17 7.99 17.36 22.23
C LEU A 17 9.27 16.53 22.10
N TYR A 18 10.32 16.83 22.87
CA TYR A 18 11.56 16.06 22.86
C TYR A 18 11.31 14.59 23.26
N VAL A 19 10.56 14.34 24.33
CA VAL A 19 10.19 12.99 24.78
C VAL A 19 9.39 12.26 23.69
N ARG A 20 8.44 12.93 23.06
CA ARG A 20 7.64 12.38 21.95
C ARG A 20 8.53 12.01 20.76
N CYS A 21 9.49 12.87 20.39
CA CYS A 21 10.47 12.60 19.33
C CYS A 21 11.32 11.35 19.63
N VAL A 22 11.86 11.23 20.84
CA VAL A 22 12.67 10.06 21.24
C VAL A 22 11.83 8.79 21.24
N THR A 23 10.59 8.88 21.75
CA THR A 23 9.68 7.72 21.85
C THR A 23 9.27 7.20 20.48
N LEU A 24 8.88 8.10 19.57
CA LEU A 24 8.45 7.74 18.21
C LEU A 24 9.61 7.24 17.35
N THR A 25 10.77 7.89 17.41
CA THR A 25 11.93 7.51 16.60
C THR A 25 12.65 6.27 17.17
N GLN A 26 12.39 5.94 18.44
CA GLN A 26 13.08 4.91 19.23
C GLN A 26 14.61 5.02 19.21
N GLN A 27 15.12 6.26 19.14
CA GLN A 27 16.55 6.53 19.21
C GLN A 27 16.85 7.93 19.75
N PRO A 28 18.10 8.22 20.16
CA PRO A 28 18.47 9.54 20.65
C PRO A 28 18.31 10.61 19.56
N VAL A 29 17.64 11.71 19.92
CA VAL A 29 17.39 12.87 19.04
C VAL A 29 18.19 14.06 19.53
N LYS A 30 18.74 14.86 18.60
CA LYS A 30 19.43 16.10 18.94
C LYS A 30 18.41 17.19 19.25
N GLU A 31 18.56 17.89 20.37
CA GLU A 31 17.70 19.02 20.75
C GLU A 31 17.60 20.09 19.65
N VAL A 32 18.70 20.32 18.92
CA VAL A 32 18.74 21.28 17.80
C VAL A 32 17.78 20.88 16.66
N GLU A 33 17.57 19.59 16.42
CA GLU A 33 16.64 19.09 15.40
C GLU A 33 15.18 19.29 15.84
N VAL A 34 14.89 19.01 17.13
CA VAL A 34 13.58 19.27 17.74
C VAL A 34 13.25 20.77 17.71
N LEU A 35 14.21 21.62 18.09
CA LEU A 35 14.07 23.08 18.04
C LEU A 35 13.84 23.59 16.61
N ARG A 36 14.55 23.05 15.61
CA ARG A 36 14.33 23.42 14.21
C ARG A 36 12.92 23.07 13.74
N LEU A 37 12.45 21.87 14.08
CA LEU A 37 11.08 21.45 13.76
C LEU A 37 10.04 22.36 14.42
N ALA A 38 10.22 22.64 15.72
CA ALA A 38 9.40 23.57 16.49
C ALA A 38 9.35 24.98 15.88
N VAL A 39 10.49 25.51 15.43
CA VAL A 39 10.54 26.83 14.78
C VAL A 39 9.85 26.83 13.41
N GLN A 40 9.95 25.74 12.66
CA GLN A 40 9.38 25.66 11.30
C GLN A 40 7.85 25.51 11.30
N LYS A 41 7.30 24.68 12.20
CA LYS A 41 5.85 24.38 12.24
C LYS A 41 5.10 25.06 13.39
N GLY A 42 5.80 25.45 14.45
CA GLY A 42 5.21 25.79 15.74
C GLY A 42 4.97 24.53 16.58
N ILE A 43 5.31 24.58 17.87
CA ILE A 43 5.30 23.41 18.78
C ILE A 43 3.92 22.72 18.82
N SER A 44 2.84 23.50 18.87
CA SER A 44 1.47 23.00 18.96
C SER A 44 0.93 22.36 17.67
N ASN A 45 1.61 22.54 16.53
CA ASN A 45 1.15 22.05 15.23
C ASN A 45 1.93 20.82 14.74
N ILE A 46 2.86 20.30 15.55
CA ILE A 46 3.68 19.15 15.18
C ILE A 46 2.89 17.84 15.37
N ALA A 47 2.64 17.16 14.26
CA ALA A 47 2.06 15.81 14.23
C ALA A 47 3.15 14.73 14.28
N ASP A 48 2.77 13.48 14.54
CA ASP A 48 3.71 12.35 14.55
C ASP A 48 4.38 12.16 13.19
N ASP A 49 3.63 12.37 12.11
CA ASP A 49 4.13 12.33 10.72
C ASP A 49 5.27 13.34 10.49
N ASP A 50 5.16 14.54 11.07
CA ASP A 50 6.20 15.57 10.93
C ASP A 50 7.50 15.14 11.63
N ILE A 51 7.38 14.52 12.80
CA ILE A 51 8.53 14.00 13.56
C ILE A 51 9.21 12.88 12.76
N LEU A 52 8.43 11.91 12.27
CA LEU A 52 8.94 10.77 11.51
C LEU A 52 9.55 11.18 10.17
N ALA A 53 9.03 12.25 9.54
CA ALA A 53 9.54 12.78 8.27
C ALA A 53 10.80 13.64 8.43
N ALA A 54 10.93 14.36 9.54
CA ALA A 54 12.03 15.31 9.78
C ALA A 54 13.25 14.68 10.47
N MET A 55 13.06 13.58 11.18
CA MET A 55 14.09 12.97 12.01
C MET A 55 14.61 11.67 11.42
N SER A 56 15.81 11.29 11.84
CA SER A 56 16.22 9.91 11.69
C SER A 56 15.32 9.05 12.59
N VAL A 57 14.84 7.93 12.07
CA VAL A 57 14.00 6.97 12.79
C VAL A 57 14.65 5.60 12.72
N LYS A 58 14.61 4.85 13.83
CA LYS A 58 15.16 3.50 13.89
C LYS A 58 14.42 2.57 12.93
N ASP A 59 15.16 1.74 12.21
CA ASP A 59 14.64 0.80 11.21
C ASP A 59 13.53 -0.13 11.75
N SER A 60 13.61 -0.53 13.03
CA SER A 60 12.59 -1.35 13.68
C SER A 60 11.22 -0.67 13.78
N VAL A 61 11.18 0.66 13.89
CA VAL A 61 9.93 1.43 13.91
C VAL A 61 9.26 1.36 12.55
N TRP A 62 10.02 1.61 11.47
CA TRP A 62 9.50 1.49 10.11
C TRP A 62 9.02 0.08 9.80
N LYS A 63 9.75 -0.95 10.25
CA LYS A 63 9.32 -2.35 10.12
C LYS A 63 8.01 -2.64 10.86
N ALA A 64 7.86 -2.13 12.08
CA ALA A 64 6.64 -2.31 12.85
C ALA A 64 5.43 -1.59 12.22
N LEU A 65 5.62 -0.35 11.76
CA LEU A 65 4.59 0.41 11.06
C LEU A 65 4.21 -0.25 9.72
N ALA A 66 5.20 -0.67 8.93
CA ALA A 66 4.97 -1.39 7.69
C ALA A 66 4.24 -2.72 7.91
N ALA A 67 4.61 -3.48 8.94
CA ALA A 67 3.92 -4.72 9.29
C ALA A 67 2.46 -4.49 9.72
N LYS A 68 2.19 -3.38 10.43
CA LYS A 68 0.83 -2.99 10.81
C LYS A 68 0.00 -2.63 9.57
N VAL A 69 0.51 -1.75 8.71
CA VAL A 69 -0.17 -1.37 7.46
C VAL A 69 -0.41 -2.61 6.58
N TRP A 70 0.61 -3.48 6.45
CA TRP A 70 0.47 -4.72 5.69
C TRP A 70 -0.63 -5.60 6.26
N LYS A 71 -0.66 -5.82 7.58
CA LYS A 71 -1.70 -6.61 8.25
C LYS A 71 -3.10 -6.02 8.05
N ASP A 72 -3.22 -4.70 8.13
CA ASP A 72 -4.50 -4.01 7.91
C ASP A 72 -4.97 -4.26 6.48
N VAL A 73 -4.10 -4.14 5.49
CA VAL A 73 -4.43 -4.34 4.07
C VAL A 73 -4.72 -5.81 3.76
N THR A 74 -3.91 -6.75 4.25
CA THR A 74 -4.09 -8.19 4.03
C THR A 74 -5.26 -8.78 4.79
N ALA A 75 -5.89 -8.03 5.71
CA ALA A 75 -7.17 -8.42 6.29
C ALA A 75 -8.33 -8.27 5.29
N TRP A 76 -8.19 -7.42 4.27
CA TRP A 76 -9.24 -7.14 3.30
C TRP A 76 -8.98 -7.76 1.93
N TRP A 77 -7.71 -7.95 1.58
CA TRP A 77 -7.32 -8.50 0.28
C TRP A 77 -6.28 -9.62 0.41
N PRO A 78 -6.29 -10.60 -0.52
CA PRO A 78 -5.26 -11.63 -0.56
C PRO A 78 -3.88 -11.02 -0.88
N GLU A 79 -2.84 -11.46 -0.16
CA GLU A 79 -1.47 -10.90 -0.24
C GLU A 79 -0.96 -10.82 -1.67
N GLU A 80 -1.25 -11.85 -2.46
CA GLU A 80 -0.76 -12.02 -3.83
C GLU A 80 -1.44 -11.09 -4.83
N ALA A 81 -2.54 -10.45 -4.42
CA ALA A 81 -3.29 -9.49 -5.21
C ALA A 81 -2.91 -8.04 -4.85
N ILE A 82 -2.08 -7.82 -3.83
CA ILE A 82 -1.72 -6.49 -3.31
C ILE A 82 -0.33 -6.11 -3.81
N PHE A 83 -0.27 -5.33 -4.89
CA PHE A 83 0.99 -4.82 -5.46
C PHE A 83 0.80 -3.47 -6.16
N GLY A 84 1.89 -2.74 -6.37
CA GLY A 84 1.95 -1.48 -7.10
C GLY A 84 1.00 -0.42 -6.56
N GLU A 85 0.31 0.27 -7.47
CA GLU A 85 -0.67 1.31 -7.14
C GLU A 85 -1.86 0.81 -6.30
N ARG A 86 -2.14 -0.50 -6.32
CA ARG A 86 -3.25 -1.08 -5.57
C ARG A 86 -2.98 -1.07 -4.07
N PHE A 87 -1.73 -1.31 -3.67
CA PHE A 87 -1.35 -1.21 -2.27
C PHE A 87 -1.66 0.19 -1.72
N GLU A 88 -1.34 1.25 -2.46
CA GLU A 88 -1.57 2.63 -1.99
C GLU A 88 -3.06 2.95 -1.85
N LYS A 89 -3.91 2.47 -2.76
CA LYS A 89 -5.37 2.61 -2.66
C LYS A 89 -5.94 1.86 -1.46
N LEU A 90 -5.60 0.58 -1.33
CA LEU A 90 -6.08 -0.25 -0.22
C LEU A 90 -5.57 0.25 1.14
N ALA A 91 -4.32 0.69 1.21
CA ALA A 91 -3.76 1.28 2.43
C ALA A 91 -4.47 2.59 2.80
N ALA A 92 -4.81 3.43 1.81
CA ALA A 92 -5.59 4.65 2.03
C ALA A 92 -7.02 4.37 2.51
N GLU A 93 -7.65 3.28 2.07
CA GLU A 93 -9.01 2.92 2.45
C GLU A 93 -9.07 2.20 3.81
N HIS A 94 -8.11 1.30 4.08
CA HIS A 94 -8.23 0.33 5.17
C HIS A 94 -7.21 0.48 6.30
N SER A 95 -6.13 1.24 6.14
CA SER A 95 -5.13 1.42 7.21
C SER A 95 -5.14 2.83 7.80
N GLU A 96 -5.54 2.94 9.05
CA GLU A 96 -5.47 4.19 9.83
C GLU A 96 -4.02 4.71 9.92
N THR A 97 -3.04 3.80 10.00
CA THR A 97 -1.62 4.18 10.12
C THR A 97 -1.11 4.80 8.82
N TRP A 98 -1.60 4.33 7.67
CA TRP A 98 -1.30 4.96 6.39
C TRP A 98 -2.00 6.30 6.21
N GLN A 99 -3.23 6.43 6.71
CA GLN A 99 -3.99 7.68 6.68
C GLN A 99 -3.34 8.77 7.54
N GLN A 100 -2.75 8.43 8.68
CA GLN A 100 -2.07 9.39 9.56
C GLN A 100 -0.71 9.88 9.00
N LEU A 101 -0.09 9.12 8.10
CA LEU A 101 1.23 9.40 7.51
C LEU A 101 1.08 10.02 6.12
N HIS A 102 0.95 11.35 6.09
CA HIS A 102 0.76 12.10 4.85
C HIS A 102 2.07 12.40 4.13
N SER A 103 3.19 12.44 4.85
CA SER A 103 4.49 12.82 4.29
C SER A 103 5.01 11.79 3.30
N GLU A 104 5.46 12.26 2.13
CA GLU A 104 6.07 11.42 1.09
C GLU A 104 7.29 10.66 1.61
N ASN A 105 8.08 11.28 2.50
CA ASN A 105 9.23 10.63 3.14
C ASN A 105 8.81 9.39 3.95
N CYS A 106 7.75 9.52 4.75
CA CYS A 106 7.20 8.40 5.54
C CYS A 106 6.67 7.30 4.62
N ARG A 107 5.94 7.66 3.56
CA ARG A 107 5.42 6.70 2.57
C ARG A 107 6.54 5.99 1.81
N ALA A 108 7.61 6.71 1.45
CA ALA A 108 8.79 6.13 0.82
C ALA A 108 9.51 5.15 1.76
N ALA A 109 9.67 5.51 3.04
CA ALA A 109 10.27 4.62 4.04
C ALA A 109 9.44 3.34 4.24
N LEU A 110 8.11 3.47 4.34
CA LEU A 110 7.21 2.31 4.44
C LEU A 110 7.28 1.41 3.21
N ARG A 111 7.24 1.98 2.00
CA ARG A 111 7.40 1.21 0.74
C ARG A 111 8.76 0.50 0.69
N GLY A 112 9.82 1.18 1.15
CA GLY A 112 11.15 0.59 1.26
C GLY A 112 11.19 -0.64 2.16
N GLN A 113 10.47 -0.63 3.30
CA GLN A 113 10.37 -1.78 4.21
C GLN A 113 9.51 -2.92 3.68
N LEU A 114 8.43 -2.60 2.96
CA LEU A 114 7.58 -3.59 2.31
C LEU A 114 8.29 -4.25 1.12
N GLY A 115 9.26 -3.55 0.53
CA GLY A 115 10.22 -4.10 -0.41
C GLY A 115 9.55 -4.80 -1.59
N ASP A 116 9.94 -6.05 -1.84
CA ASP A 116 9.46 -6.84 -2.97
C ASP A 116 7.98 -7.26 -2.84
N ARG A 117 7.35 -7.13 -1.66
CA ARG A 117 5.94 -7.49 -1.49
C ARG A 117 4.97 -6.57 -2.22
N VAL A 118 5.34 -5.30 -2.36
CA VAL A 118 4.51 -4.26 -3.00
C VAL A 118 5.01 -3.94 -4.40
N LYS A 119 6.17 -4.46 -4.82
CA LYS A 119 6.65 -4.25 -6.18
C LYS A 119 5.73 -4.94 -7.17
N GLU A 120 5.43 -4.22 -8.25
CA GLU A 120 4.70 -4.79 -9.36
C GLU A 120 5.56 -5.91 -9.99
N PRO A 121 5.00 -7.11 -10.19
CA PRO A 121 5.74 -8.20 -10.79
C PRO A 121 6.21 -7.81 -12.20
N MET A 122 7.41 -8.27 -12.58
CA MET A 122 8.01 -7.97 -13.89
C MET A 122 7.12 -8.40 -15.06
N TYR A 123 6.30 -9.44 -14.83
CA TYR A 123 5.25 -9.90 -15.73
C TYR A 123 3.91 -9.73 -15.00
N GLY A 124 3.03 -8.91 -15.55
CA GLY A 124 1.70 -8.70 -15.00
C GLY A 124 0.74 -9.84 -15.36
N THR A 125 -0.45 -9.82 -14.79
CA THR A 125 -1.52 -10.79 -15.14
C THR A 125 -1.87 -10.76 -16.63
N PHE A 126 -1.67 -9.62 -17.31
CA PHE A 126 -1.88 -9.52 -18.75
C PHE A 126 -0.92 -10.40 -19.55
N SER A 127 0.38 -10.41 -19.22
CA SER A 127 1.36 -11.24 -19.92
C SER A 127 1.15 -12.73 -19.71
N GLU A 128 0.56 -13.14 -18.59
CA GLU A 128 0.28 -14.56 -18.34
C GLU A 128 -1.04 -15.03 -18.94
N LEU A 129 -2.02 -14.12 -19.12
CA LEU A 129 -3.35 -14.45 -19.65
C LEU A 129 -3.48 -14.29 -21.17
N PHE A 130 -2.71 -13.37 -21.77
CA PHE A 130 -2.87 -12.95 -23.17
C PHE A 130 -1.61 -13.09 -24.02
N TYR A 131 -0.43 -13.33 -23.44
CA TYR A 131 0.80 -13.47 -24.23
C TYR A 131 0.98 -14.93 -24.69
N ASP A 132 0.90 -15.15 -26.00
CA ASP A 132 1.50 -16.31 -26.67
C ASP A 132 2.81 -15.82 -27.33
N GLU A 133 3.95 -16.44 -27.00
CA GLU A 133 5.23 -16.16 -27.64
C GLU A 133 5.22 -16.60 -29.12
N ASP A 134 4.73 -15.75 -30.02
CA ASP A 134 5.01 -15.87 -31.46
C ASP A 134 5.88 -14.66 -31.88
N PHE A 135 7.18 -14.75 -31.60
CA PHE A 135 8.20 -13.73 -31.91
C PHE A 135 8.45 -13.52 -33.42
N ASP A 136 7.80 -14.30 -34.29
CA ASP A 136 7.86 -14.20 -35.75
C ASP A 136 6.48 -13.78 -36.30
N THR A 137 6.16 -12.49 -36.26
CA THR A 137 4.95 -11.97 -36.93
C THR A 137 5.26 -10.71 -37.71
N THR A 138 4.90 -10.72 -39.01
CA THR A 138 4.97 -9.54 -39.88
C THR A 138 3.81 -8.58 -39.59
N ASP A 139 3.85 -7.32 -40.05
CA ASP A 139 2.81 -6.32 -39.78
C ASP A 139 1.38 -6.74 -40.21
N GLU A 140 1.24 -7.67 -41.15
CA GLU A 140 -0.05 -8.27 -41.55
C GLU A 140 -0.57 -9.32 -40.55
N ASP A 141 0.31 -9.94 -39.77
CA ASP A 141 -0.03 -10.96 -38.77
C ASP A 141 -0.48 -10.36 -37.44
N ARG A 142 -0.35 -9.03 -37.23
CA ARG A 142 -0.69 -8.36 -35.97
C ARG A 142 -2.19 -8.27 -35.66
N LYS A 143 -3.07 -8.39 -36.66
CA LYS A 143 -4.54 -8.35 -36.45
C LYS A 143 -5.12 -9.65 -35.90
N ALA A 144 -4.50 -10.79 -36.20
CA ALA A 144 -4.93 -12.09 -35.72
C ALA A 144 -4.80 -12.29 -34.19
N PRO A 145 -3.68 -11.93 -33.53
CA PRO A 145 -3.53 -12.04 -32.08
C PRO A 145 -4.46 -11.06 -31.35
N GLU A 146 -4.60 -9.81 -31.81
CA GLU A 146 -5.53 -8.86 -31.18
C GLU A 146 -7.00 -9.33 -31.19
N ALA A 147 -7.42 -10.05 -32.24
CA ALA A 147 -8.75 -10.63 -32.31
C ALA A 147 -8.89 -11.86 -31.39
N ARG A 148 -7.85 -12.67 -31.26
CA ARG A 148 -7.80 -13.80 -30.32
C ARG A 148 -7.83 -13.32 -28.87
N ASP A 149 -7.08 -12.28 -28.53
CA ASP A 149 -7.05 -11.70 -27.18
C ASP A 149 -8.39 -11.09 -26.82
N ARG A 150 -9.06 -10.42 -27.77
CA ARG A 150 -10.43 -9.92 -27.57
C ARG A 150 -11.43 -11.05 -27.35
N GLN A 151 -11.31 -12.16 -28.07
CA GLN A 151 -12.17 -13.32 -27.85
C GLN A 151 -11.89 -13.96 -26.48
N ARG A 152 -10.61 -14.12 -26.10
CA ARG A 152 -10.21 -14.62 -24.77
C ARG A 152 -10.71 -13.71 -23.65
N ASP A 153 -10.59 -12.40 -23.79
CA ASP A 153 -11.11 -11.42 -22.82
C ASP A 153 -12.64 -11.56 -22.67
N ALA A 154 -13.36 -11.73 -23.77
CA ALA A 154 -14.81 -11.96 -23.73
C ALA A 154 -15.17 -13.29 -23.03
N ASP A 155 -14.46 -14.38 -23.34
CA ASP A 155 -14.67 -15.69 -22.75
C ASP A 155 -14.35 -15.68 -21.24
N TYR A 156 -13.24 -15.04 -20.85
CA TYR A 156 -12.85 -14.88 -19.46
C TYR A 156 -13.85 -14.05 -18.66
N ARG A 157 -14.31 -12.92 -19.22
CA ARG A 157 -15.37 -12.10 -18.59
C ARG A 157 -16.68 -12.85 -18.44
N ALA A 158 -17.06 -13.67 -19.42
CA ALA A 158 -18.25 -14.51 -19.33
C ALA A 158 -18.13 -15.60 -18.25
N GLY A 159 -16.90 -16.03 -17.94
CA GLY A 159 -16.60 -16.99 -16.88
C GLY A 159 -16.50 -16.38 -15.47
N LEU A 160 -16.27 -15.06 -15.34
CA LEU A 160 -16.12 -14.40 -14.03
C LEU A 160 -17.29 -14.64 -13.06
N PRO A 161 -18.58 -14.62 -13.47
CA PRO A 161 -19.69 -14.89 -12.56
C PRO A 161 -19.62 -16.26 -11.87
N LEU A 162 -18.92 -17.25 -12.44
CA LEU A 162 -18.73 -18.57 -11.83
C LEU A 162 -17.79 -18.53 -10.61
N LEU A 163 -17.00 -17.46 -10.47
CA LEU A 163 -16.13 -17.23 -9.33
C LEU A 163 -16.90 -16.59 -8.16
N HIS A 164 -18.07 -16.00 -8.41
CA HIS A 164 -18.86 -15.32 -7.39
C HIS A 164 -19.27 -16.27 -6.26
N GLY A 165 -19.00 -15.87 -5.02
CA GLY A 165 -19.34 -16.65 -3.82
C GLY A 165 -18.37 -17.80 -3.52
N ARG A 166 -17.34 -18.02 -4.34
CA ARG A 166 -16.30 -19.03 -4.06
C ARG A 166 -15.21 -18.43 -3.17
N LEU A 167 -14.60 -19.29 -2.37
CA LEU A 167 -13.42 -18.97 -1.57
C LEU A 167 -12.19 -18.87 -2.48
N TYR A 168 -11.36 -17.85 -2.26
CA TYR A 168 -10.17 -17.59 -3.05
C TYR A 168 -9.12 -18.70 -2.91
N SER A 169 -8.98 -19.31 -1.73
CA SER A 169 -8.11 -20.49 -1.55
C SER A 169 -8.58 -21.73 -2.31
N ALA A 170 -9.89 -21.81 -2.63
CA ALA A 170 -10.49 -22.91 -3.37
C ALA A 170 -10.48 -22.70 -4.89
N LEU A 171 -9.90 -21.59 -5.36
CA LEU A 171 -9.72 -21.30 -6.78
C LEU A 171 -8.42 -21.93 -7.31
N ASN A 172 -8.46 -22.38 -8.56
CA ASN A 172 -7.24 -22.82 -9.26
C ASN A 172 -6.33 -21.62 -9.57
N GLY A 173 -5.03 -21.85 -9.79
CA GLY A 173 -4.07 -20.77 -10.07
C GLY A 173 -4.48 -19.85 -11.24
N HIS A 174 -5.12 -20.40 -12.28
CA HIS A 174 -5.68 -19.60 -13.38
C HIS A 174 -6.92 -18.77 -12.96
N GLU A 175 -7.81 -19.32 -12.14
CA GLU A 175 -8.98 -18.60 -11.62
C GLU A 175 -8.55 -17.47 -10.67
N GLN A 176 -7.53 -17.70 -9.83
CA GLN A 176 -6.93 -16.65 -9.00
C GLN A 176 -6.31 -15.55 -9.85
N MET A 177 -5.65 -15.90 -10.95
CA MET A 177 -5.06 -14.94 -11.89
C MET A 177 -6.14 -14.09 -12.57
N LEU A 178 -7.26 -14.68 -12.99
CA LEU A 178 -8.42 -13.97 -13.53
C LEU A 178 -9.01 -13.00 -12.49
N ALA A 179 -9.19 -13.47 -11.26
CA ALA A 179 -9.69 -12.63 -10.16
C ALA A 179 -8.75 -11.44 -9.85
N ARG A 180 -7.43 -11.62 -10.04
CA ARG A 180 -6.44 -10.53 -9.92
C ARG A 180 -6.44 -9.61 -11.12
N HIS A 181 -6.63 -10.12 -12.33
CA HIS A 181 -6.62 -9.34 -13.58
C HIS A 181 -7.84 -8.43 -13.70
N TYR A 182 -9.03 -8.95 -13.38
CA TYR A 182 -10.29 -8.20 -13.45
C TYR A 182 -10.62 -7.53 -12.11
N ASP A 183 -9.63 -6.89 -11.49
CA ASP A 183 -9.73 -6.23 -10.18
C ASP A 183 -10.84 -5.17 -10.09
N ARG A 184 -11.23 -4.56 -11.23
CA ARG A 184 -12.35 -3.61 -11.33
C ARG A 184 -13.72 -4.26 -11.25
N LEU A 185 -13.81 -5.54 -11.61
CA LEU A 185 -15.04 -6.33 -11.62
C LEU A 185 -15.09 -7.30 -10.45
N VAL A 186 -13.96 -7.58 -9.80
CA VAL A 186 -13.81 -8.57 -8.74
C VAL A 186 -13.33 -7.88 -7.48
N SER A 187 -14.21 -7.85 -6.48
CA SER A 187 -13.90 -7.49 -5.10
C SER A 187 -13.77 -8.74 -4.23
N PHE A 188 -13.15 -8.58 -3.07
CA PHE A 188 -12.95 -9.66 -2.11
C PHE A 188 -13.60 -9.25 -0.79
N THR A 189 -14.31 -10.19 -0.16
CA THR A 189 -14.87 -9.99 1.18
C THR A 189 -14.22 -11.01 2.13
N PRO A 190 -13.60 -10.58 3.23
CA PRO A 190 -13.00 -11.50 4.18
C PRO A 190 -14.08 -12.37 4.84
N ASP A 191 -13.82 -13.66 4.95
CA ASP A 191 -14.73 -14.65 5.56
C ASP A 191 -14.60 -14.74 7.09
N GLY A 192 -13.60 -14.06 7.66
CA GLY A 192 -13.28 -14.07 9.09
C GLY A 192 -12.47 -15.28 9.57
N GLN A 193 -12.18 -16.24 8.70
CA GLN A 193 -11.30 -17.40 8.95
C GLN A 193 -9.92 -17.28 8.28
N GLY A 194 -9.68 -16.17 7.58
CA GLY A 194 -8.41 -15.88 6.90
C GLY A 194 -8.44 -16.21 5.41
N ASP A 195 -9.64 -16.38 4.84
CA ASP A 195 -9.85 -16.54 3.41
C ASP A 195 -10.79 -15.45 2.89
N PHE A 196 -10.94 -15.37 1.56
CA PHE A 196 -11.68 -14.31 0.89
C PHE A 196 -12.77 -14.90 0.01
N VAL A 197 -14.00 -14.47 0.22
CA VAL A 197 -15.10 -14.74 -0.70
C VAL A 197 -14.97 -13.78 -1.87
N VAL A 198 -14.89 -14.34 -3.07
CA VAL A 198 -14.84 -13.58 -4.31
C VAL A 198 -16.22 -13.02 -4.62
N GLN A 199 -16.31 -11.70 -4.77
CA GLN A 199 -17.51 -11.00 -5.19
C GLN A 199 -17.27 -10.39 -6.56
N VAL A 200 -17.97 -10.91 -7.56
CA VAL A 200 -17.97 -10.30 -8.90
C VAL A 200 -19.10 -9.29 -8.96
N ALA A 201 -18.77 -8.02 -9.17
CA ALA A 201 -19.73 -7.00 -9.56
C ALA A 201 -20.23 -7.32 -10.96
N GLU A 202 -21.55 -7.49 -11.12
CA GLU A 202 -22.16 -7.63 -12.44
C GLU A 202 -21.71 -6.44 -13.29
N ALA A 203 -20.94 -6.74 -14.35
CA ALA A 203 -20.62 -5.74 -15.34
C ALA A 203 -21.95 -5.20 -15.88
N ALA A 204 -22.22 -3.92 -15.65
CA ALA A 204 -23.33 -3.25 -16.31
C ALA A 204 -23.13 -3.45 -17.82
N GLN A 205 -24.10 -4.15 -18.43
CA GLN A 205 -24.16 -4.50 -19.85
C GLN A 205 -23.96 -3.29 -20.76
#